data_AF-B8BTX2-F1
#
_entry.id   AF-B8BTX2-F1
#
_cell.length_a   1.000
_cell.length_b   1.000
_cell.length_c   1.000
_cell.angle_alpha   90.00
_cell.angle_beta   90.00
_cell.angle_gamma   90.00
#
_symmetry.space_group_name_H-M   'P 1'
#
loop_
_entity.id
_entity.type
_entity.pdbx_description
1 polymer ?
#
loop_
_entity_poly.entity_id
_entity_poly.type
_entity_poly.pdbx_seq_one_letter_code
_entity_poly.pdbx_strand_id
1 'polypeptide(L)'
;MIRLSIIMMALVALLQSTVTYASMPSFMTKRSHYTPLLFFKVPSGTLPECDDMEKLIKTIEKENGVQVQRLDIMRDRAAKKLYEKLVEGNLRSPFPLLYHRESLQRVYGLADKDLVRSWSKGRVLPDQNANEKAVTVLGGAGDDEMLSEEEFMDMEELEMEMDQELTPMQRRGKEAMKRRMEEGRKK
;
A
#
# COMPACT_ATOMS: atom_id res chain seq x y z
N MET A 1 54.34 22.76 57.74
CA MET A 1 53.53 23.24 56.59
C MET A 1 53.21 22.18 55.54
N ILE A 2 53.80 20.97 55.55
CA ILE A 2 53.59 19.95 54.50
C ILE A 2 52.28 19.16 54.67
N ARG A 3 51.79 18.99 55.91
CA ARG A 3 50.59 18.14 56.18
C ARG A 3 49.25 18.76 55.80
N LEU A 4 49.15 20.10 55.68
CA LEU A 4 47.91 20.75 55.21
C LEU A 4 47.73 20.64 53.69
N SER A 5 48.81 20.67 52.90
CA SER A 5 48.72 20.54 51.44
C SER A 5 48.26 19.15 51.00
N ILE A 6 48.62 18.10 51.74
CA ILE A 6 48.19 16.72 51.44
C ILE A 6 46.67 16.57 51.67
N ILE A 7 46.14 17.18 52.73
CA ILE A 7 44.71 17.13 53.05
C ILE A 7 43.90 17.96 52.04
N MET A 8 44.41 19.12 51.60
CA MET A 8 43.75 19.91 50.55
C MET A 8 43.75 19.21 49.18
N MET A 9 44.82 18.47 48.83
CA MET A 9 44.82 17.71 47.57
C MET A 9 43.87 16.50 47.60
N ALA A 10 43.70 15.84 48.74
CA ALA A 10 42.74 14.75 48.87
C ALA A 10 41.29 15.22 48.76
N LEU A 11 40.98 16.45 49.21
CA LEU A 11 39.63 17.00 49.19
C LEU A 11 39.22 17.52 47.81
N VAL A 12 40.18 18.00 47.00
CA VAL A 12 39.93 18.34 45.58
C VAL A 12 39.72 17.09 44.73
N ALA A 13 40.38 15.98 45.04
CA ALA A 13 40.21 14.72 44.30
C ALA A 13 38.83 14.06 44.53
N LEU A 14 38.17 14.31 45.66
CA LEU A 14 36.84 13.77 45.95
C LEU A 14 35.70 14.58 45.31
N LEU A 15 35.92 15.85 44.97
CA LEU A 15 34.92 16.67 44.24
C LEU A 15 34.94 16.43 42.72
N GLN A 16 35.89 15.65 42.19
CA GLN A 16 35.90 15.20 40.80
C GLN A 16 35.26 13.82 40.64
N SER A 17 34.17 13.59 41.38
CA SER A 17 33.17 12.57 41.05
C SER A 17 32.51 13.01 39.75
N THR A 18 33.25 12.82 38.67
CA THR A 18 32.85 13.05 37.31
C THR A 18 31.52 12.36 37.12
N VAL A 19 30.55 13.15 36.65
CA VAL A 19 29.33 12.65 36.05
C VAL A 19 29.78 11.71 34.95
N THR A 20 29.85 10.42 35.26
CA THR A 20 29.91 9.37 34.26
C THR A 20 28.58 9.43 33.55
N TYR A 21 28.50 10.31 32.55
CA TYR A 21 27.58 10.09 31.45
C TYR A 21 27.98 8.73 30.89
N ALA A 22 27.28 7.70 31.33
CA ALA A 22 27.23 6.44 30.64
C ALA A 22 26.69 6.78 29.25
N SER A 23 27.60 7.09 28.33
CA SER A 23 27.36 7.09 26.90
C SER A 23 27.04 5.64 26.58
N MET A 24 25.76 5.30 26.69
CA MET A 24 25.22 4.02 26.25
C MET A 24 25.77 3.77 24.84
N PRO A 25 26.31 2.57 24.55
CA PRO A 25 26.82 2.25 23.23
C PRO A 25 25.74 2.54 22.19
N SER A 26 26.11 3.29 21.13
CA SER A 26 25.24 3.80 20.06
C SER A 26 24.47 2.73 19.27
N PHE A 27 24.57 1.46 19.66
CA PHE A 27 23.91 0.32 19.04
C PHE A 27 22.45 0.11 19.47
N MET A 28 21.97 0.79 20.52
CA MET A 28 20.63 0.51 21.08
C MET A 28 19.55 1.57 20.83
N THR A 29 19.79 2.60 20.02
CA THR A 29 18.70 3.43 19.51
C THR A 29 18.95 3.86 18.07
N LYS A 30 18.73 2.94 17.11
CA LYS A 30 18.36 3.37 15.77
C LYS A 30 17.03 4.08 15.89
N ARG A 31 17.05 5.41 16.05
CA ARG A 31 15.87 6.25 15.80
C ARG A 31 15.44 5.90 14.38
N SER A 32 14.28 5.27 14.24
CA SER A 32 13.76 4.91 12.91
C SER A 32 13.56 6.23 12.17
N HIS A 33 14.47 6.53 11.24
CA HIS A 33 14.26 7.63 10.32
C HIS A 33 12.92 7.34 9.63
N TYR A 34 12.03 8.32 9.60
CA TYR A 34 10.79 8.17 8.86
C TYR A 34 11.15 7.90 7.39
N THR A 35 10.62 6.81 6.85
CA THR A 35 10.76 6.44 5.45
C THR A 35 9.37 6.14 4.90
N PRO A 36 8.96 6.79 3.80
CA PRO A 36 7.66 6.56 3.20
C PRO A 36 7.57 5.21 2.49
N LEU A 37 8.71 4.60 2.16
CA LEU A 37 8.81 3.34 1.43
C LEU A 37 8.85 2.15 2.40
N LEU A 38 7.81 1.33 2.35
CA LEU A 38 7.70 0.09 3.11
C LEU A 38 7.83 -1.11 2.18
N PHE A 39 8.63 -2.08 2.58
CA PHE A 39 8.75 -3.39 1.94
C PHE A 39 8.36 -4.47 2.94
N PHE A 40 7.22 -5.10 2.70
CA PHE A 40 6.76 -6.25 3.47
C PHE A 40 7.38 -7.51 2.88
N LYS A 41 8.16 -8.19 3.71
CA LYS A 41 8.90 -9.38 3.32
C LYS A 41 8.68 -10.54 4.27
N VAL A 42 9.07 -11.70 3.79
CA VAL A 42 9.14 -12.96 4.51
C VAL A 42 10.63 -13.30 4.70
N PRO A 43 11.03 -14.11 5.71
CA PRO A 43 12.40 -14.58 5.85
C PRO A 43 12.95 -15.17 4.55
N SER A 44 14.22 -14.84 4.25
CA SER A 44 14.93 -15.29 3.06
C SER A 44 14.91 -16.81 2.92
N GLY A 45 14.72 -17.32 1.71
CA GLY A 45 14.59 -18.74 1.41
C GLY A 45 13.19 -19.33 1.63
N THR A 46 12.22 -18.53 2.09
CA THR A 46 10.82 -18.98 2.16
C THR A 46 10.14 -18.85 0.80
N LEU A 47 10.35 -17.71 0.12
CA LEU A 47 9.78 -17.40 -1.18
C LEU A 47 10.85 -16.77 -2.08
N PRO A 48 11.17 -17.35 -3.25
CA PRO A 48 12.20 -16.83 -4.14
C PRO A 48 11.83 -15.44 -4.68
N GLU A 49 10.55 -15.14 -4.86
CA GLU A 49 10.08 -13.83 -5.35
C GLU A 49 10.41 -12.70 -4.38
N CYS A 50 10.37 -12.98 -3.06
CA CYS A 50 10.78 -12.02 -2.04
C CYS A 50 12.28 -11.75 -2.09
N ASP A 51 13.10 -12.78 -2.33
CA ASP A 51 14.55 -12.65 -2.39
C ASP A 51 15.00 -11.85 -3.62
N ASP A 52 14.36 -12.06 -4.77
CA ASP A 52 14.64 -11.31 -5.99
C ASP A 52 14.18 -9.85 -5.88
N MET A 53 13.01 -9.61 -5.29
CA MET A 53 12.55 -8.26 -4.97
C MET A 53 13.50 -7.55 -4.00
N GLU A 54 14.06 -8.26 -3.00
CA GLU A 54 15.02 -7.67 -2.08
C GLU A 54 16.30 -7.21 -2.79
N LYS A 55 16.79 -7.96 -3.78
CA LYS A 55 17.94 -7.57 -4.63
C LYS A 55 17.62 -6.33 -5.46
N LEU A 56 16.41 -6.29 -6.02
CA LEU A 56 15.93 -5.17 -6.84
C LEU A 56 15.83 -3.88 -6.01
N ILE A 57 15.24 -3.96 -4.81
CA ILE A 57 15.17 -2.82 -3.88
C ILE A 57 16.55 -2.32 -3.48
N LYS A 58 17.50 -3.22 -3.16
CA LYS A 58 18.88 -2.83 -2.84
C LYS A 58 19.55 -2.06 -3.98
N THR A 59 19.21 -2.40 -5.23
CA THR A 59 19.71 -1.68 -6.41
C THR A 59 19.12 -0.27 -6.46
N ILE A 60 17.81 -0.14 -6.23
CA ILE A 60 17.11 1.16 -6.27
C ILE A 60 17.50 2.07 -5.10
N GLU A 61 17.70 1.52 -3.90
CA GLU A 61 18.22 2.28 -2.75
C GLU A 61 19.58 2.92 -3.06
N LYS A 62 20.47 2.18 -3.76
CA LYS A 62 21.76 2.70 -4.21
C LYS A 62 21.63 3.73 -5.32
N GLU A 63 20.74 3.50 -6.29
CA GLU A 63 20.55 4.38 -7.44
C GLU A 63 19.91 5.73 -7.04
N ASN A 64 18.85 5.69 -6.23
CA ASN A 64 18.06 6.88 -5.89
C ASN A 64 18.44 7.49 -4.53
N GLY A 65 19.33 6.86 -3.75
CA GLY A 65 19.69 7.31 -2.40
C GLY A 65 18.53 7.26 -1.41
N VAL A 66 17.51 6.43 -1.67
CA VAL A 66 16.34 6.26 -0.82
C VAL A 66 16.55 5.14 0.18
N GLN A 67 15.91 5.24 1.36
CA GLN A 67 15.92 4.19 2.36
C GLN A 67 14.55 3.50 2.39
N VAL A 68 14.54 2.17 2.23
CA VAL A 68 13.32 1.36 2.31
C VAL A 68 13.26 0.65 3.65
N GLN A 69 12.17 0.84 4.38
CA GLN A 69 11.92 0.15 5.63
C GLN A 69 11.46 -1.27 5.34
N ARG A 70 12.23 -2.24 5.84
CA ARG A 70 11.97 -3.67 5.69
C ARG A 70 11.16 -4.15 6.87
N LEU A 71 9.96 -4.66 6.61
CA LEU A 71 9.04 -5.17 7.61
C LEU A 71 8.87 -6.66 7.39
N ASP A 72 9.34 -7.46 8.35
CA ASP A 72 9.19 -8.91 8.33
C ASP A 72 7.87 -9.29 9.00
N ILE A 73 6.92 -9.76 8.20
CA ILE A 73 5.57 -10.09 8.66
C ILE A 73 5.51 -11.34 9.54
N MET A 74 6.52 -12.22 9.49
CA MET A 74 6.57 -13.41 10.33
C MET A 74 7.18 -13.11 11.69
N ARG A 75 8.12 -12.18 11.75
CA ARG A 75 8.84 -11.81 12.99
C ARG A 75 8.17 -10.67 13.76
N ASP A 76 7.59 -9.70 13.06
CA ASP A 76 7.00 -8.51 13.68
C ASP A 76 5.46 -8.53 13.61
N ARG A 77 4.83 -8.56 14.78
CA ARG A 77 3.37 -8.53 14.93
C ARG A 77 2.77 -7.20 14.46
N ALA A 78 3.48 -6.08 14.59
CA ALA A 78 3.01 -4.79 14.11
C ALA A 78 3.02 -4.73 12.58
N ALA A 79 4.10 -5.23 11.95
CA ALA A 79 4.17 -5.41 10.50
C ALA A 79 3.04 -6.29 9.98
N LYS A 80 2.76 -7.42 10.65
CA LYS A 80 1.66 -8.32 10.28
C LYS A 80 0.30 -7.62 10.31
N LYS A 81 -0.01 -6.87 11.38
CA LYS A 81 -1.27 -6.12 11.48
C LYS A 81 -1.40 -5.03 10.41
N LEU A 82 -0.31 -4.35 10.08
CA LEU A 82 -0.31 -3.35 8.99
C LEU A 82 -0.53 -4.02 7.65
N TYR A 83 0.14 -5.14 7.41
CA TYR A 83 -0.05 -5.94 6.20
C TYR A 83 -1.51 -6.41 6.04
N GLU A 84 -2.08 -7.01 7.09
CA GLU A 84 -3.49 -7.45 7.11
C GLU A 84 -4.42 -6.29 6.74
N LYS A 85 -4.27 -5.13 7.39
CA LYS A 85 -5.06 -3.92 7.07
C LYS A 85 -4.91 -3.42 5.63
N LEU A 86 -3.73 -3.53 5.04
CA LEU A 86 -3.48 -3.08 3.67
C LEU A 86 -4.05 -4.05 2.62
N VAL A 87 -4.25 -5.30 3.01
CA VAL A 87 -4.74 -6.42 2.17
C VAL A 87 -6.22 -6.72 2.44
N GLU A 88 -6.82 -6.19 3.51
CA GLU A 88 -8.25 -6.30 3.83
C GLU A 88 -9.11 -5.98 2.58
N GLY A 89 -9.97 -6.93 2.19
CA GLY A 89 -10.85 -6.84 1.02
C GLY A 89 -10.24 -7.27 -0.31
N ASN A 90 -8.96 -7.68 -0.34
CA ASN A 90 -8.30 -8.15 -1.56
C ASN A 90 -7.91 -9.64 -1.44
N LEU A 91 -8.48 -10.51 -2.29
CA LEU A 91 -8.22 -11.96 -2.28
C LEU A 91 -6.86 -12.34 -2.89
N ARG A 92 -6.15 -11.38 -3.49
CA ARG A 92 -4.87 -11.61 -4.17
C ARG A 92 -3.75 -11.05 -3.31
N SER A 93 -3.03 -11.91 -2.58
CA SER A 93 -1.84 -11.48 -1.86
C SER A 93 -0.61 -12.30 -2.26
N PRO A 94 -0.06 -12.12 -3.47
CA PRO A 94 1.23 -12.70 -3.77
C PRO A 94 2.27 -11.79 -3.11
N PHE A 95 2.87 -12.28 -2.02
CA PHE A 95 4.14 -11.71 -1.56
C PHE A 95 5.13 -11.67 -2.73
N PRO A 96 6.06 -10.71 -2.77
CA PRO A 96 6.26 -9.56 -1.87
C PRO A 96 5.24 -8.41 -2.02
N LEU A 97 5.14 -7.54 -1.00
CA LEU A 97 4.32 -6.32 -1.07
C LEU A 97 5.17 -5.07 -0.82
N LEU A 98 5.06 -4.10 -1.73
CA LEU A 98 5.61 -2.75 -1.57
C LEU A 98 4.50 -1.76 -1.30
N TYR A 99 4.71 -0.88 -0.33
CA TYR A 99 3.74 0.14 0.04
C TYR A 99 4.39 1.50 0.21
N HIS A 100 3.81 2.50 -0.43
CA HIS A 100 4.24 3.89 -0.30
C HIS A 100 3.27 4.64 0.62
N ARG A 101 3.75 5.15 1.75
CA ARG A 101 2.90 5.79 2.77
C ARG A 101 2.28 7.11 2.32
N GLU A 102 2.98 7.85 1.47
CA GLU A 102 2.52 9.18 1.03
C GLU A 102 1.56 9.10 -0.16
N SER A 103 1.88 8.32 -1.20
CA SER A 103 0.99 8.10 -2.34
C SER A 103 -0.06 7.00 -2.12
N LEU A 104 -0.01 6.29 -0.99
CA LEU A 104 -0.88 5.15 -0.64
C LEU A 104 -0.85 4.00 -1.67
N GLN A 105 0.18 3.97 -2.52
CA GLN A 105 0.31 2.98 -3.60
C GLN A 105 0.78 1.64 -3.08
N ARG A 106 0.28 0.58 -3.73
CA ARG A 106 0.59 -0.82 -3.44
C ARG A 106 1.12 -1.47 -4.70
N VAL A 107 2.23 -2.19 -4.59
CA VAL A 107 2.77 -3.03 -5.67
C VAL A 107 2.87 -4.45 -5.14
N TYR A 108 2.20 -5.38 -5.80
CA TYR A 108 2.11 -6.78 -5.41
C TYR A 108 3.04 -7.64 -6.27
N GLY A 109 3.55 -8.73 -5.68
CA GLY A 109 4.32 -9.74 -6.38
C GLY A 109 5.66 -9.25 -6.93
N LEU A 110 6.17 -9.99 -7.93
CA LEU A 110 7.41 -9.66 -8.62
C LEU A 110 7.14 -8.60 -9.68
N ALA A 111 7.65 -7.40 -9.43
CA ALA A 111 7.46 -6.21 -10.26
C ALA A 111 8.73 -5.83 -11.02
N ASP A 112 8.54 -5.21 -12.18
CA ASP A 112 9.62 -4.71 -13.01
C ASP A 112 10.42 -3.61 -12.32
N LYS A 113 11.71 -3.53 -12.67
CA LYS A 113 12.63 -2.52 -12.12
C LYS A 113 12.13 -1.09 -12.30
N ASP A 114 11.55 -0.79 -13.46
CA ASP A 114 11.03 0.56 -13.77
C ASP A 114 9.77 0.88 -12.98
N LEU A 115 8.94 -0.13 -12.67
CA LEU A 115 7.77 0.02 -11.83
C LEU A 115 8.18 0.34 -10.39
N VAL A 116 9.12 -0.43 -9.84
CA VAL A 116 9.63 -0.19 -8.47
C VAL A 116 10.39 1.13 -8.39
N ARG A 117 11.08 1.55 -9.47
CA ARG A 117 11.72 2.87 -9.54
C ARG A 117 10.69 3.99 -9.51
N SER A 118 9.58 3.85 -10.26
CA SER A 118 8.50 4.83 -10.29
C SER A 118 7.75 4.89 -8.96
N TRP A 119 7.49 3.73 -8.36
CA TRP A 119 6.98 3.58 -7.01
C TRP A 119 7.86 4.30 -5.99
N SER A 120 9.18 4.11 -6.02
CA SER A 120 10.10 4.73 -5.07
C SER A 120 10.12 6.27 -5.11
N LYS A 121 9.62 6.85 -6.21
CA LYS A 121 9.50 8.30 -6.43
C LYS A 121 8.08 8.82 -6.13
N GLY A 122 7.16 7.96 -5.71
CA GLY A 122 5.76 8.31 -5.46
C GLY A 122 4.97 8.71 -6.71
N ARG A 123 5.44 8.34 -7.91
CA ARG A 123 4.72 8.65 -9.17
C ARG A 123 3.48 7.77 -9.28
N VAL A 124 2.40 8.31 -9.86
CA VAL A 124 1.17 7.55 -10.13
C VAL A 124 1.50 6.35 -11.02
N LEU A 125 1.40 5.15 -10.45
CA LEU A 125 1.48 3.92 -11.21
C LEU A 125 0.15 3.69 -11.91
N PRO A 126 0.13 3.26 -13.18
CA PRO A 126 -1.11 2.81 -13.80
C PRO A 126 -1.68 1.66 -12.96
N ASP A 127 -2.97 1.73 -12.64
CA ASP A 127 -3.65 0.68 -11.88
C ASP A 127 -3.48 -0.64 -12.63
N GLN A 128 -2.67 -1.56 -12.09
CA GLN A 128 -2.54 -2.91 -12.63
C GLN A 128 -3.87 -3.70 -12.54
N ASN A 129 -4.85 -3.19 -11.80
CA ASN A 129 -6.22 -3.71 -11.75
C ASN A 129 -7.06 -3.33 -12.98
N ALA A 130 -6.63 -2.37 -13.81
CA ALA A 130 -7.38 -1.93 -14.98
C ALA A 130 -7.41 -2.94 -16.13
N ASN A 131 -6.64 -4.04 -16.05
CA ASN A 131 -6.63 -5.09 -17.06
C ASN A 131 -7.54 -6.28 -16.74
N GLU A 132 -8.29 -6.25 -15.63
CA GLU A 132 -9.29 -7.29 -15.30
C GLU A 132 -10.67 -6.71 -14.96
N LYS A 133 -10.84 -5.39 -14.85
CA LYS A 133 -12.17 -4.77 -14.75
C LYS A 133 -12.22 -3.47 -15.53
N ALA A 134 -13.21 -3.41 -16.40
CA ALA A 134 -13.72 -2.25 -17.10
C ALA A 134 -13.44 -0.95 -16.35
N VAL A 135 -12.85 -0.02 -17.08
CA VAL A 135 -12.82 1.41 -16.78
C VAL A 135 -14.27 1.87 -16.65
N THR A 136 -14.87 1.72 -15.46
CA THR A 136 -16.03 2.51 -15.06
C THR A 136 -15.51 3.77 -14.40
N VAL A 137 -14.86 4.60 -15.22
CA VAL A 137 -14.75 6.03 -14.94
C VAL A 137 -16.15 6.59 -15.10
N LEU A 138 -16.73 7.01 -13.97
CA LEU A 138 -17.89 7.87 -13.91
C LEU A 138 -17.67 9.11 -14.81
N GLY A 139 -18.34 9.11 -15.96
CA GLY A 139 -18.62 10.31 -16.75
C GLY A 139 -17.97 10.34 -18.13
N GLY A 140 -18.79 10.17 -19.17
CA GLY A 140 -18.43 10.57 -20.53
C GLY A 140 -18.90 9.55 -21.56
N ALA A 141 -19.89 9.96 -22.35
CA ALA A 141 -20.48 9.20 -23.44
C ALA A 141 -19.51 9.00 -24.63
N GLY A 142 -19.82 7.96 -25.41
CA GLY A 142 -19.29 7.68 -26.76
C GLY A 142 -18.31 6.51 -26.77
N ASP A 143 -18.41 5.47 -27.60
CA ASP A 143 -19.25 5.23 -28.76
C ASP A 143 -19.33 3.70 -29.00
N ASP A 144 -20.42 3.28 -29.64
CA ASP A 144 -20.67 2.01 -30.35
C ASP A 144 -19.61 0.89 -30.25
N GLU A 145 -19.85 -0.09 -29.37
CA GLU A 145 -19.39 -1.47 -29.57
C GLU A 145 -20.61 -2.37 -29.80
N MET A 146 -20.68 -2.94 -31.00
CA MET A 146 -21.66 -3.94 -31.40
C MET A 146 -21.56 -5.15 -30.46
N LEU A 147 -22.50 -5.29 -29.54
CA LEU A 147 -22.67 -6.48 -28.72
C LEU A 147 -23.23 -7.62 -29.57
N SER A 148 -22.63 -8.81 -29.45
CA SER A 148 -23.05 -10.01 -30.16
C SER A 148 -24.42 -10.52 -29.70
N GLU A 149 -25.18 -11.08 -30.64
CA GLU A 149 -26.58 -11.55 -30.49
C GLU A 149 -26.81 -12.55 -29.33
N GLU A 150 -25.76 -13.24 -28.87
CA GLU A 150 -25.83 -14.19 -27.74
C GLU A 150 -25.84 -13.52 -26.35
N GLU A 151 -25.21 -12.34 -26.17
CA GLU A 151 -25.22 -11.60 -24.89
C GLU A 151 -26.51 -10.79 -24.69
N PHE A 152 -27.29 -10.59 -25.76
CA PHE A 152 -28.57 -9.88 -25.70
C PHE A 152 -29.67 -10.70 -25.00
N MET A 153 -29.64 -12.04 -25.15
CA MET A 153 -30.63 -12.92 -24.54
C MET A 153 -30.47 -13.05 -23.02
N ASP A 154 -29.23 -12.99 -22.51
CA ASP A 154 -28.92 -13.09 -21.07
C ASP A 154 -29.28 -11.80 -20.31
N MET A 155 -29.22 -10.65 -20.98
CA MET A 155 -29.60 -9.35 -20.41
C MET A 155 -31.11 -9.21 -20.21
N GLU A 156 -31.93 -9.70 -21.16
CA GLU A 156 -33.39 -9.60 -21.08
C GLU A 156 -33.98 -10.50 -19.98
N GLU A 157 -33.39 -11.69 -19.78
CA GLU A 157 -33.74 -12.59 -18.68
C GLU A 157 -33.36 -11.99 -17.31
N LEU A 158 -32.18 -11.39 -17.21
CA LEU A 158 -31.71 -10.69 -16.00
C LEU A 158 -32.58 -9.47 -15.66
N GLU A 159 -32.98 -8.67 -16.66
CA GLU A 159 -33.89 -7.54 -16.45
C GLU A 159 -35.27 -8.00 -15.96
N MET A 160 -35.74 -9.15 -16.46
CA MET A 160 -37.01 -9.75 -16.06
C MET A 160 -36.98 -10.29 -14.63
N GLU A 161 -35.83 -10.78 -14.17
CA GLU A 161 -35.61 -11.22 -12.77
C GLU A 161 -35.55 -10.01 -11.83
N MET A 162 -34.80 -8.96 -12.19
CA MET A 162 -34.73 -7.73 -11.40
C MET A 162 -36.07 -7.01 -11.27
N ASP A 163 -36.93 -7.07 -12.29
CA ASP A 163 -38.26 -6.45 -12.25
C ASP A 163 -39.28 -7.20 -11.37
N GLN A 164 -39.04 -8.48 -11.10
CA GLN A 164 -39.84 -9.27 -10.15
C GLN A 164 -39.57 -8.87 -8.71
N GLU A 165 -38.35 -8.42 -8.38
CA GLU A 165 -37.96 -7.97 -7.05
C GLU A 165 -38.40 -6.52 -6.73
N LEU A 166 -38.83 -5.76 -7.73
CA LEU A 166 -39.25 -4.37 -7.53
C LEU A 166 -40.59 -4.27 -6.79
N THR A 167 -40.64 -3.32 -5.84
CA THR A 167 -41.89 -2.98 -5.16
C THR A 167 -42.91 -2.40 -6.17
N PRO A 168 -44.23 -2.55 -5.93
CA PRO A 168 -45.27 -2.08 -6.85
C PRO A 168 -45.18 -0.58 -7.21
N MET A 169 -44.64 0.23 -6.30
CA MET A 169 -44.44 1.66 -6.51
C MET A 169 -43.25 1.95 -7.44
N GLN A 170 -42.16 1.19 -7.33
CA GLN A 170 -40.97 1.32 -8.18
C GLN A 170 -41.26 0.87 -9.62
N ARG A 171 -42.07 -0.18 -9.79
CA ARG A 171 -42.49 -0.67 -11.11
C ARG A 171 -43.25 0.41 -11.90
N ARG A 172 -44.22 1.08 -11.26
CA ARG A 172 -44.93 2.21 -11.87
C ARG A 172 -44.00 3.37 -12.24
N GLY A 173 -42.99 3.62 -11.41
CA GLY A 173 -41.97 4.64 -11.68
C GLY A 173 -41.11 4.31 -12.91
N LYS A 174 -40.66 3.05 -13.02
CA LYS A 174 -39.88 2.54 -14.16
C LYS A 174 -40.69 2.60 -15.45
N GLU A 175 -41.95 2.16 -15.43
CA GLU A 175 -42.85 2.22 -16.60
C GLU A 175 -43.13 3.66 -17.04
N ALA A 176 -43.39 4.58 -16.10
CA ALA A 176 -43.60 5.99 -16.42
C ALA A 176 -42.34 6.64 -17.03
N MET A 177 -41.16 6.22 -16.60
CA MET A 177 -39.89 6.69 -17.16
C MET A 177 -39.67 6.14 -18.58
N LYS A 178 -39.91 4.85 -18.79
CA LYS A 178 -39.79 4.19 -20.11
C LYS A 178 -40.71 4.85 -21.14
N ARG A 179 -41.96 5.13 -20.76
CA ARG A 179 -42.93 5.83 -21.62
C ARG A 179 -42.47 7.23 -22.05
N ARG A 180 -41.86 8.00 -21.13
CA ARG A 180 -41.31 9.33 -21.46
C ARG A 180 -40.14 9.25 -22.43
N MET A 181 -39.30 8.23 -22.30
CA MET A 181 -38.19 8.02 -23.24
C MET A 181 -38.68 7.65 -24.64
N GLU A 182 -39.67 6.78 -24.76
CA GLU A 182 -40.23 6.39 -26.07
C GLU A 182 -40.96 7.53 -26.77
N GLU A 183 -41.69 8.37 -26.03
CA GLU A 183 -42.33 9.57 -26.57
C GLU A 183 -41.31 10.63 -27.02
N GLY A 184 -40.18 10.75 -26.31
CA GLY A 184 -39.07 11.63 -26.69
C GLY A 184 -38.28 11.16 -27.92
N ARG A 185 -38.25 9.85 -28.18
CA ARG A 185 -37.52 9.26 -29.32
C ARG A 185 -38.32 9.27 -30.63
N LYS A 186 -39.64 9.50 -30.57
CA LYS A 186 -40.55 9.58 -31.73
C LYS A 186 -40.75 11.02 -32.25
N LYS A 187 -40.01 11.99 -31.73
CA LYS A 187 -40.06 13.41 -32.11
C LYS A 187 -38.79 13.80 -32.84
#